data_AF-A0A1V5GK86-F1
#
_entry.id   AF-A0A1V5GK86-F1
#
_cell.length_a   1.000
_cell.length_b   1.000
_cell.length_c   1.000
_cell.angle_alpha   90.00
_cell.angle_beta   90.00
_cell.angle_gamma   90.00
#
_symmetry.space_group_name_H-M   'P 1'
#
loop_
_entity.id
_entity.type
_entity.pdbx_description
1 polymer ?
#
loop_
_entity_poly.entity_id
_entity_poly.type
_entity_poly.pdbx_seq_one_letter_code
_entity_poly.pdbx_strand_id
1 'polypeptide(L)'
;MWELLARIGAILRADIDNKINVRIISDLKDAFYGLKTADELIEMLHEKRYLPEMNYEGWYVGTPVPNEETAFAVQSVNVLYTALTNGNSELASDVADVIQALPEKRFLSDKVSVDAFNSIYIGTVNKKWKEKILPDLLLIKK
;
A
#
# COMPACT_ATOMS: atom_id res chain seq x y z
N MET A 1 -7.50 -2.46 6.24
CA MET A 1 -6.68 -1.58 5.39
C MET A 1 -5.20 -1.96 5.39
N TRP A 2 -4.45 -1.87 6.50
CA TRP A 2 -3.01 -2.14 6.51
C TRP A 2 -2.60 -3.57 6.08
N GLU A 3 -3.28 -4.59 6.58
CA GLU A 3 -3.01 -5.98 6.19
C GLU A 3 -3.35 -6.26 4.72
N LEU A 4 -4.37 -5.60 4.17
CA LEU A 4 -4.68 -5.67 2.74
C LEU A 4 -3.53 -5.07 1.95
N LEU A 5 -3.06 -3.88 2.31
CA LEU A 5 -1.95 -3.23 1.63
C LEU A 5 -0.72 -4.15 1.60
N ALA A 6 -0.34 -4.72 2.74
CA ALA A 6 0.78 -5.67 2.80
C ALA A 6 0.62 -6.85 1.84
N ARG A 7 -0.59 -7.40 1.73
CA ARG A 7 -0.87 -8.53 0.83
C ARG A 7 -0.96 -8.13 -0.63
N ILE A 8 -1.48 -6.94 -0.94
CA ILE A 8 -1.40 -6.35 -2.28
C ILE A 8 0.08 -6.19 -2.67
N GLY A 9 0.92 -5.69 -1.75
CA GLY A 9 2.38 -5.64 -1.93
C GLY A 9 2.96 -7.01 -2.32
N ALA A 10 2.58 -8.07 -1.60
CA ALA A 10 3.03 -9.44 -1.90
C ALA A 10 2.55 -9.95 -3.29
N ILE A 11 1.30 -9.69 -3.67
CA ILE A 11 0.76 -10.07 -4.99
C ILE A 11 1.53 -9.35 -6.10
N LEU A 12 1.73 -8.05 -5.95
CA LEU A 12 2.44 -7.24 -6.93
C LEU A 12 3.90 -7.69 -7.05
N ARG A 13 4.54 -8.00 -5.93
CA ARG A 13 5.93 -8.45 -5.92
C ARG A 13 6.11 -9.78 -6.64
N ALA A 14 5.13 -10.68 -6.55
CA ALA A 14 5.17 -12.00 -7.16
C ALA A 14 5.12 -11.95 -8.70
N ASP A 15 4.49 -10.93 -9.29
CA ASP A 15 4.29 -10.84 -10.74
C ASP A 15 4.23 -9.37 -11.20
N ILE A 16 5.29 -8.59 -10.95
CA ILE A 16 5.26 -7.13 -11.07
C ILE A 16 4.91 -6.62 -12.47
N ASP A 17 5.30 -7.36 -13.51
CA ASP A 17 5.10 -7.00 -14.92
C ASP A 17 3.69 -7.36 -15.43
N ASN A 18 2.85 -7.96 -14.59
CA ASN A 18 1.49 -8.27 -14.96
C ASN A 18 0.68 -6.99 -15.20
N LYS A 19 0.14 -6.83 -16.41
CA LYS A 19 -0.67 -5.66 -16.80
C LYS A 19 -1.88 -5.44 -15.89
N ILE A 20 -2.34 -6.48 -15.20
CA ILE A 20 -3.47 -6.38 -14.28
C ILE A 20 -3.09 -5.63 -12.99
N ASN A 21 -1.81 -5.63 -12.60
CA ASN A 21 -1.32 -4.90 -11.44
C ASN A 21 -1.57 -3.40 -11.52
N VAL A 22 -1.41 -2.80 -12.71
CA VAL A 22 -1.75 -1.39 -12.96
C VAL A 22 -3.22 -1.14 -12.63
N ARG A 23 -4.10 -2.06 -13.03
CA ARG A 23 -5.54 -1.97 -12.75
C ARG A 23 -5.85 -2.14 -11.27
N ILE A 24 -5.24 -3.10 -10.59
CA ILE A 24 -5.40 -3.32 -9.13
C ILE A 24 -5.02 -2.06 -8.35
N ILE A 25 -3.87 -1.48 -8.68
CA ILE A 25 -3.37 -0.28 -8.01
C ILE A 25 -4.18 0.97 -8.37
N SER A 26 -4.71 1.07 -9.59
CA SER A 26 -5.67 2.11 -9.96
C SER A 26 -6.96 2.01 -9.14
N ASP A 27 -7.52 0.81 -9.03
CA ASP A 27 -8.75 0.54 -8.29
C ASP A 27 -8.58 0.88 -6.78
N LEU A 28 -7.44 0.52 -6.22
CA LEU A 28 -7.07 0.85 -4.83
C LEU A 28 -6.89 2.36 -4.63
N LYS A 29 -6.26 3.04 -5.60
CA LYS A 29 -6.10 4.49 -5.60
C LYS A 29 -7.47 5.18 -5.59
N ASP A 30 -8.39 4.78 -6.45
CA ASP A 30 -9.75 5.33 -6.50
C ASP A 30 -10.48 5.17 -5.16
N ALA A 31 -10.30 4.03 -4.49
CA ALA A 31 -10.87 3.80 -3.16
C ALA A 31 -10.28 4.76 -2.10
N PHE A 32 -8.97 5.04 -2.13
CA PHE A 32 -8.36 6.04 -1.22
C PHE A 32 -8.91 7.45 -1.42
N TYR A 33 -9.32 7.79 -2.64
CA TYR A 33 -9.95 9.08 -2.96
C TYR A 33 -11.47 9.09 -2.71
N GLY A 34 -12.05 8.03 -2.14
CA GLY A 34 -13.48 7.91 -1.89
C GLY A 34 -14.33 7.78 -3.15
N LEU A 35 -13.70 7.45 -4.29
CA LEU A 35 -14.39 7.22 -5.57
C LEU A 35 -14.97 5.80 -5.67
N LYS A 36 -14.52 4.90 -4.77
CA LYS A 36 -15.04 3.54 -4.61
C LYS A 36 -15.21 3.23 -3.13
N THR A 37 -16.23 2.45 -2.81
CA THR A 37 -16.49 1.93 -1.47
C THR A 37 -15.54 0.77 -1.13
N ALA A 38 -15.49 0.43 0.16
CA ALA A 38 -14.78 -0.75 0.65
C ALA A 38 -15.29 -2.03 -0.03
N ASP A 39 -16.61 -2.18 -0.15
CA ASP A 39 -17.26 -3.37 -0.70
C ASP A 39 -16.98 -3.51 -2.20
N GLU A 40 -17.04 -2.41 -2.96
CA GLU A 40 -16.66 -2.41 -4.38
C GLU A 40 -15.18 -2.78 -4.57
N LEU A 41 -14.29 -2.33 -3.68
CA LEU A 41 -12.88 -2.72 -3.71
C LEU A 41 -12.70 -4.22 -3.45
N ILE A 42 -13.43 -4.77 -2.47
CA ILE A 42 -13.39 -6.20 -2.12
C ILE A 42 -13.95 -7.07 -3.26
N GLU A 43 -15.11 -6.70 -3.80
CA GLU A 43 -15.75 -7.40 -4.92
C GLU A 43 -14.83 -7.46 -6.13
N MET A 44 -14.17 -6.34 -6.48
CA MET A 44 -13.19 -6.31 -7.57
C MET A 44 -11.96 -7.19 -7.34
N LEU A 45 -11.48 -7.30 -6.09
CA LEU A 45 -10.35 -8.17 -5.76
C LEU A 45 -10.75 -9.66 -5.83
N HIS A 46 -12.01 -9.97 -5.50
CA HIS A 46 -12.60 -11.31 -5.57
C HIS A 46 -12.93 -11.75 -6.99
N GLU A 47 -13.63 -10.94 -7.78
CA GLU A 47 -14.03 -11.26 -9.16
C GLU A 47 -12.83 -11.65 -10.02
N LYS A 48 -11.69 -11.01 -9.76
CA LYS A 48 -10.48 -11.26 -10.52
C LYS A 48 -9.59 -12.37 -9.92
N ARG A 49 -10.11 -13.14 -8.95
CA ARG A 49 -9.47 -14.28 -8.27
C ARG A 49 -8.11 -13.96 -7.61
N TYR A 50 -7.87 -12.71 -7.21
CA TYR A 50 -6.56 -12.30 -6.70
C TYR A 50 -6.36 -12.57 -5.21
N LEU A 51 -7.43 -12.87 -4.48
CA LEU A 51 -7.37 -13.20 -3.06
C LEU A 51 -8.32 -14.39 -2.78
N PRO A 52 -7.81 -15.57 -2.40
CA PRO A 52 -8.67 -16.61 -1.85
C PRO A 52 -9.19 -16.13 -0.48
N GLU A 53 -10.51 -16.18 -0.31
CA GLU A 53 -11.29 -16.10 0.94
C GLU A 53 -10.64 -15.29 2.07
N MET A 54 -10.79 -13.97 2.01
CA MET A 54 -10.46 -13.10 3.13
C MET A 54 -11.70 -12.78 3.96
N ASN A 55 -11.54 -12.81 5.29
CA ASN A 55 -12.50 -12.21 6.20
C ASN A 55 -12.19 -10.70 6.29
N TYR A 56 -13.08 -9.86 5.76
CA TYR A 56 -12.91 -8.40 5.66
C TYR A 56 -13.58 -7.62 6.80
N GLU A 57 -13.93 -8.28 7.91
CA GLU A 57 -14.51 -7.63 9.07
C GLU A 57 -13.65 -6.43 9.55
N GLY A 58 -14.28 -5.25 9.67
CA GLY A 58 -13.62 -4.01 10.14
C GLY A 58 -13.10 -3.07 9.05
N TRP A 59 -13.48 -3.29 7.78
CA TRP A 59 -13.21 -2.35 6.69
C TRP A 59 -14.13 -1.13 6.73
N TYR A 60 -13.60 0.01 7.18
CA TYR A 60 -14.21 1.31 6.96
C TYR A 60 -13.31 2.13 6.03
N VAL A 61 -13.68 2.20 4.75
CA VAL A 61 -13.12 3.17 3.78
C VAL A 61 -13.94 4.48 3.80
N GLY A 62 -15.05 4.52 4.54
CA GLY A 62 -16.00 5.64 4.58
C GLY A 62 -15.57 6.88 5.38
N THR A 63 -14.33 6.95 5.88
CA THR A 63 -13.80 8.20 6.43
C THR A 63 -13.04 8.92 5.31
N PRO A 64 -13.36 10.18 4.99
CA PRO A 64 -12.58 10.95 4.02
C PRO A 64 -11.12 10.99 4.47
N VAL A 65 -10.28 10.24 3.76
CA VAL A 65 -8.81 10.29 3.87
C VAL A 65 -8.38 11.60 3.21
N PRO A 66 -7.87 12.57 3.98
CA PRO A 66 -6.51 12.43 4.52
C PRO A 66 -6.41 12.93 5.96
N ASN A 67 -6.40 12.01 6.92
CA ASN A 67 -5.69 12.26 8.17
C ASN A 67 -4.24 11.76 8.03
N GLU A 68 -3.33 12.26 8.86
CA GLU A 68 -1.90 11.91 8.83
C GLU A 68 -1.66 10.39 8.83
N GLU A 69 -2.57 9.62 9.43
CA GLU A 69 -2.49 8.17 9.62
C GLU A 69 -2.55 7.39 8.30
N THR A 70 -3.16 7.94 7.24
CA THR A 70 -3.37 7.26 5.96
C THR A 70 -2.53 7.83 4.81
N ALA A 71 -1.79 8.92 5.08
CA ALA A 71 -0.95 9.60 4.10
C ALA A 71 0.14 8.69 3.50
N PHE A 72 0.76 7.83 4.31
CA PHE A 72 1.74 6.86 3.83
C PHE A 72 1.15 5.89 2.80
N ALA A 73 -0.05 5.35 3.07
CA ALA A 73 -0.72 4.41 2.18
C ALA A 73 -1.04 5.06 0.82
N VAL A 74 -1.65 6.25 0.85
CA VAL A 74 -2.03 6.99 -0.37
C VAL A 74 -0.79 7.32 -1.21
N GLN A 75 0.27 7.83 -0.61
CA GLN A 75 1.48 8.19 -1.34
C GLN A 75 2.18 6.95 -1.90
N SER A 76 2.31 5.88 -1.13
CA SER A 76 2.94 4.64 -1.60
C SER A 76 2.20 4.03 -2.79
N VAL A 77 0.85 4.02 -2.74
CA VAL A 77 0.01 3.55 -3.85
C VAL A 77 0.13 4.44 -5.08
N ASN A 78 0.22 5.76 -4.90
CA ASN A 78 0.44 6.69 -6.02
C ASN A 78 1.80 6.48 -6.69
N VAL A 79 2.87 6.33 -5.92
CA VAL A 79 4.21 6.04 -6.46
C VAL A 79 4.19 4.72 -7.21
N LEU A 80 3.58 3.69 -6.63
CA LEU A 80 3.49 2.38 -7.24
C LEU A 80 2.69 2.42 -8.55
N TYR A 81 1.58 3.15 -8.58
CA TYR A 81 0.80 3.37 -9.79
C TYR A 81 1.67 4.01 -10.89
N THR A 82 2.34 5.12 -10.56
CA THR A 82 3.21 5.84 -11.51
C THR A 82 4.36 4.96 -12.01
N ALA A 83 5.00 4.19 -11.13
CA ALA A 83 6.09 3.29 -11.49
C ALA A 83 5.61 2.22 -12.49
N LEU A 84 4.48 1.57 -12.20
CA LEU A 84 3.88 0.55 -13.07
C LEU A 84 3.44 1.15 -14.42
N THR A 85 2.79 2.31 -14.44
CA THR A 85 2.34 2.95 -15.70
C THR A 85 3.52 3.38 -16.57
N ASN A 86 4.65 3.75 -15.97
CA ASN A 86 5.85 4.16 -16.68
C ASN A 86 6.76 2.97 -17.06
N GLY A 87 6.39 1.73 -16.71
CA GLY A 87 7.20 0.54 -16.95
C GLY A 87 8.49 0.50 -16.11
N ASN A 88 8.54 1.22 -14.99
CA ASN A 88 9.66 1.16 -14.05
C ASN A 88 9.44 0.03 -13.04
N SER A 89 9.61 -1.21 -13.51
CA SER A 89 9.39 -2.42 -12.70
C SER A 89 10.30 -2.52 -11.49
N GLU A 90 11.51 -1.93 -11.55
CA GLU A 90 12.43 -1.91 -10.42
C GLU A 90 11.88 -1.03 -9.27
N LEU A 91 11.44 0.19 -9.58
CA LEU A 91 10.81 1.06 -8.58
C LEU A 91 9.51 0.45 -8.06
N ALA A 92 8.71 -0.13 -8.96
CA ALA A 92 7.47 -0.78 -8.57
C ALA A 92 7.73 -1.96 -7.61
N SER A 93 8.77 -2.76 -7.86
CA SER A 93 9.20 -3.84 -6.99
C SER A 93 9.66 -3.31 -5.62
N ASP A 94 10.52 -2.29 -5.59
CA ASP A 94 11.01 -1.72 -4.34
C ASP A 94 9.86 -1.17 -3.47
N VAL A 95 8.90 -0.47 -4.07
CA VAL A 95 7.74 0.05 -3.34
C VAL A 95 6.80 -1.06 -2.91
N ALA A 96 6.60 -2.10 -3.74
CA ALA A 96 5.83 -3.27 -3.35
C ALA A 96 6.45 -4.00 -2.16
N ASP A 97 7.80 -4.11 -2.10
CA ASP A 97 8.53 -4.68 -0.97
C ASP A 97 8.32 -3.87 0.32
N VAL A 98 8.34 -2.53 0.24
CA VAL A 98 8.05 -1.67 1.40
C VAL A 98 6.61 -1.85 1.88
N ILE A 99 5.64 -1.86 0.97
CA ILE A 99 4.23 -2.07 1.30
C ILE A 99 4.03 -3.45 1.92
N GLN A 100 4.63 -4.49 1.34
CA GLN A 100 4.57 -5.86 1.88
C GLN A 100 5.13 -5.96 3.30
N ALA A 101 6.17 -5.20 3.60
CA ALA A 101 6.83 -5.18 4.91
C ALA A 101 6.09 -4.36 5.98
N LEU A 102 4.93 -3.79 5.67
CA LEU A 102 4.14 -2.99 6.61
C LEU A 102 3.95 -3.73 7.95
N PRO A 103 4.21 -3.08 9.09
CA PRO A 103 3.96 -3.68 10.39
C PRO A 103 2.48 -3.99 10.58
N GLU A 104 2.17 -5.04 11.35
CA GLU A 104 0.78 -5.30 11.74
C GLU A 104 0.19 -4.09 12.49
N LYS A 105 -1.12 -3.88 12.37
CA LYS A 105 -1.81 -2.70 12.93
C LYS A 105 -1.50 -2.46 14.41
N ARG A 106 -1.35 -3.54 15.20
CA ARG A 106 -1.02 -3.46 16.63
C ARG A 106 0.32 -2.77 16.91
N PHE A 107 1.27 -2.85 16.00
CA PHE A 107 2.61 -2.27 16.11
C PHE A 107 2.70 -0.82 15.60
N LEU A 108 1.65 -0.30 14.95
CA LEU A 108 1.63 1.08 14.45
C LEU A 108 1.51 2.14 15.55
N SER A 109 1.22 1.71 16.78
CA SER A 109 1.24 2.56 17.98
C SER A 109 2.54 2.42 18.78
N ASP A 110 3.47 1.55 18.34
CA ASP A 110 4.79 1.39 18.94
C ASP A 110 5.84 2.19 18.16
N LYS A 111 6.43 3.18 18.81
CA LYS A 111 7.44 4.04 18.21
C LYS A 111 8.66 3.26 17.74
N VAL A 112 9.11 2.26 18.49
CA VAL A 112 10.30 1.49 18.13
C VAL A 112 10.08 0.73 16.83
N SER A 113 8.92 0.08 16.70
CA SER A 113 8.53 -0.62 15.48
C SER A 113 8.40 0.32 14.27
N VAL A 114 7.79 1.49 14.44
CA VAL A 114 7.63 2.48 13.36
C VAL A 114 8.99 3.07 12.94
N ASP A 115 9.84 3.44 13.89
CA ASP A 115 11.18 3.98 13.60
C ASP A 115 12.07 2.94 12.89
N ALA A 116 11.99 1.67 13.31
CA ALA A 116 12.71 0.57 12.65
C ALA A 116 12.23 0.36 11.21
N PHE A 117 10.90 0.36 10.97
CA PHE A 117 10.33 0.26 9.63
C PHE A 117 10.80 1.41 8.73
N ASN A 118 10.70 2.65 9.22
CA ASN A 118 11.14 3.84 8.50
C ASN A 118 12.63 3.76 8.14
N SER A 119 13.49 3.35 9.08
CA SER A 119 14.92 3.26 8.82
C SER A 119 15.29 2.16 7.82
N ILE A 120 14.68 0.98 7.94
CA ILE A 120 15.08 -0.20 7.16
C ILE A 120 14.47 -0.16 5.76
N TYR A 121 13.17 0.12 5.65
CA TYR A 121 12.45 -0.02 4.39
C TYR A 121 12.41 1.31 3.63
N ILE A 122 11.84 2.35 4.25
CA ILE A 122 11.67 3.66 3.60
C ILE A 122 13.02 4.34 3.36
N GLY A 123 13.90 4.33 4.36
CA GLY A 123 15.23 4.92 4.26
C GLY A 123 16.09 4.26 3.18
N THR A 124 16.02 2.94 3.04
CA THR A 124 16.75 2.20 2.01
C THR A 124 16.26 2.56 0.60
N VAL A 125 14.94 2.58 0.38
CA VAL A 125 14.36 2.95 -0.93
C VAL A 125 14.67 4.40 -1.28
N ASN A 126 14.40 5.35 -0.37
CA ASN A 126 14.67 6.77 -0.63
C ASN A 126 16.17 7.03 -0.91
N LYS A 127 17.07 6.30 -0.24
CA LYS A 127 18.51 6.38 -0.52
C LYS A 127 18.87 5.82 -1.89
N LYS A 128 18.29 4.68 -2.29
CA LYS A 128 18.53 4.04 -3.61
C LYS A 128 18.14 4.97 -4.75
N TRP A 129 16.95 5.56 -4.67
CA TRP A 129 16.41 6.44 -5.72
C TRP A 129 16.90 7.89 -5.61
N LYS A 130 17.69 8.23 -4.59
CA LYS A 130 18.27 9.57 -4.34
C LYS A 130 17.24 10.70 -4.28
N GLU A 131 15.99 10.34 -3.99
CA GLU A 131 14.85 11.23 -3.92
C GLU A 131 13.95 10.77 -2.77
N LYS A 132 13.16 11.69 -2.20
CA LYS A 132 12.13 11.31 -1.21
C LYS A 132 10.92 10.77 -1.95
N ILE A 133 11.03 9.52 -2.39
CA ILE A 133 9.99 8.80 -3.13
C ILE A 133 8.83 8.42 -2.20
N LEU A 134 9.14 7.92 -1.01
CA LEU A 134 8.15 7.52 -0.01
C LEU A 134 8.20 8.47 1.21
N PRO A 135 7.05 8.86 1.77
CA PRO A 135 7.00 9.55 3.05
C PRO A 135 7.35 8.59 4.19
N ASP A 136 7.70 9.13 5.35
CA ASP A 136 7.84 8.32 6.56
C ASP A 136 6.47 7.81 7.02
N LEU A 137 6.42 6.59 7.55
CA LEU A 137 5.24 6.07 8.23
C LEU A 137 5.11 6.79 9.58
N LEU A 138 3.95 7.36 9.84
CA LEU A 138 3.67 8.09 11.07
C LEU A 138 3.10 7.16 12.14
N LEU A 139 3.48 7.44 13.39
CA LEU A 139 2.95 6.74 14.56
C LEU A 139 1.45 7.02 14.72
N ILE A 140 0.64 5.97 14.82
CA ILE A 140 -0.80 6.09 15.08
C ILE A 140 -1.02 6.18 16.59
N LYS A 141 -1.63 7.28 17.03
CA LYS A 141 -2.00 7.47 18.45
C LYS A 141 -3.24 6.64 18.75
N LYS A 142 -3.25 5.99 19.92
CA LYS A 142 -4.41 5.24 20.42
C LYS A 142 -5.53 6.16 20.88
#